data_AF-A0A1U7QS27-F1
#
_entry.id   AF-A0A1U7QS27-F1
#
_cell.length_a   1.000
_cell.length_b   1.000
_cell.length_c   1.000
_cell.angle_alpha   90.00
_cell.angle_beta   90.00
_cell.angle_gamma   90.00
#
_symmetry.space_group_name_H-M   'P 1'
#
loop_
_entity.id
_entity.type
_entity.pdbx_description
1 polymer ?
#
loop_
_entity_poly.entity_id
_entity_poly.type
_entity_poly.pdbx_seq_one_letter_code
_entity_poly.pdbx_strand_id
1 'polypeptide(L)'
;MGPRLTLLLAALADCLCPARPCIMCDPFVVAALKTLEQSYLPGHLAPEHHENVMKRVEQAVKDFKDLPLNKDTYVGAVDEDTLEQASWSFLKDLKRITDSDVKGELFVKELFWMLRLQKDIFSTLATRFQKEVYCPNQCGTMLQTLIWCNRCEKQVHSCRKSMDCGERRIEVHRLEDLVLDCQLSWHHASEGLTDYSFYRVWGNSSETLLSKGKEPYMTKSMVGPEDAGNYRCELGTVNAGPATIIHFRVIVLPQRALEEKPAPNVIIQEEETPGQVTAEVPEFVITIVHHPKPSGNLRRRLIILLILGFLVLVASIIASVLHFRKARAKSKTSSLEIRSSRMEFRSSELERSSFQLEPSSLPADSQPSRPEVESGAEETDEKAGESESQ
;
A
#
# COMPACT_ATOMS: atom_id res chain seq x y z
N MET A 1 -17.87 -25.15 30.17
CA MET A 1 -17.51 -24.22 29.07
C MET A 1 -16.92 -25.08 27.96
N GLY A 2 -17.42 -24.99 26.71
CA GLY A 2 -17.15 -26.01 25.69
C GLY A 2 -15.94 -25.72 24.78
N PRO A 3 -15.30 -26.75 24.20
CA PRO A 3 -14.10 -26.62 23.35
C PRO A 3 -14.33 -25.85 22.02
N ARG A 4 -15.58 -25.54 21.66
CA ARG A 4 -15.89 -24.62 20.56
C ARG A 4 -15.51 -23.16 20.88
N LEU A 5 -15.51 -22.77 22.16
CA LEU A 5 -15.17 -21.39 22.56
C LEU A 5 -13.66 -21.14 22.46
N THR A 6 -12.83 -22.14 22.81
CA THR A 6 -11.37 -22.07 22.68
C THR A 6 -10.92 -22.08 21.22
N LEU A 7 -11.58 -22.85 20.34
CA LEU A 7 -11.36 -22.81 18.90
C LEU A 7 -11.73 -21.44 18.27
N LEU A 8 -12.84 -20.84 18.70
CA LEU A 8 -13.21 -19.48 18.29
C LEU A 8 -12.22 -18.41 18.78
N LEU A 9 -11.69 -18.54 20.00
CA LEU A 9 -10.67 -17.65 20.54
C LEU A 9 -9.32 -17.82 19.83
N ALA A 10 -8.91 -19.04 19.48
CA ALA A 10 -7.71 -19.29 18.69
C ALA A 10 -7.82 -18.71 17.27
N ALA A 11 -8.95 -18.91 16.59
CA ALA A 11 -9.19 -18.32 15.28
C ALA A 11 -9.25 -16.78 15.30
N LEU A 12 -9.70 -16.18 16.41
CA LEU A 12 -9.64 -14.72 16.62
C LEU A 12 -8.22 -14.22 16.95
N ALA A 13 -7.37 -15.05 17.57
CA ALA A 13 -5.97 -14.74 17.81
C ALA A 13 -5.13 -14.82 16.51
N ASP A 14 -5.39 -15.80 15.64
CA ASP A 14 -4.76 -15.88 14.30
C ASP A 14 -5.27 -14.77 13.35
N CYS A 15 -6.47 -14.23 13.56
CA CYS A 15 -6.90 -12.99 12.90
C CYS A 15 -6.17 -11.73 13.43
N LEU A 16 -5.41 -11.86 14.54
CA LEU A 16 -4.63 -10.81 15.19
C LEU A 16 -3.13 -11.13 15.15
N CYS A 17 -2.61 -11.70 14.06
CA CYS A 17 -1.19 -11.58 13.75
C CYS A 17 -0.79 -10.10 13.88
N PRO A 18 0.11 -9.71 14.80
CA PRO A 18 0.47 -8.32 14.98
C PRO A 18 1.08 -7.83 13.68
N ALA A 19 0.38 -6.92 12.98
CA ALA A 19 0.81 -6.44 11.68
C ALA A 19 2.23 -5.90 11.80
N ARG A 20 3.18 -6.60 11.17
CA ARG A 20 4.59 -6.22 11.17
C ARG A 20 4.76 -4.91 10.38
N PRO A 21 5.71 -4.06 10.75
CA PRO A 21 6.14 -2.95 9.89
C PRO A 21 7.01 -3.50 8.76
N CYS A 22 7.02 -2.82 7.61
CA CYS A 22 7.75 -3.31 6.43
C CYS A 22 9.22 -3.60 6.74
N ILE A 23 9.90 -2.67 7.43
CA ILE A 23 11.33 -2.83 7.75
C ILE A 23 11.64 -4.04 8.65
N MET A 24 10.68 -4.61 9.38
CA MET A 24 10.88 -5.87 10.13
C MET A 24 10.53 -7.13 9.35
N CYS A 25 10.26 -6.98 8.05
CA CYS A 25 10.31 -8.07 7.09
C CYS A 25 11.74 -8.37 6.62
N ASP A 26 12.66 -7.42 6.83
CA ASP A 26 14.08 -7.64 6.60
C ASP A 26 14.73 -8.35 7.81
N PRO A 27 15.36 -9.52 7.62
CA PRO A 27 16.00 -10.26 8.71
C PRO A 27 17.19 -9.53 9.34
N PHE A 28 17.88 -8.64 8.60
CA PHE A 28 19.01 -7.86 9.12
C PHE A 28 18.54 -6.79 10.11
N VAL A 29 17.40 -6.14 9.86
CA VAL A 29 16.80 -5.19 10.81
C VAL A 29 16.41 -5.89 12.12
N VAL A 30 15.78 -7.07 12.03
CA VAL A 30 15.44 -7.87 13.21
C VAL A 30 16.69 -8.31 13.98
N ALA A 31 17.75 -8.74 13.27
CA ALA A 31 19.02 -9.14 13.89
C ALA A 31 19.74 -7.95 14.56
N ALA A 32 19.72 -6.77 13.95
CA ALA A 32 20.34 -5.57 14.51
C ALA A 32 19.62 -5.08 15.78
N LEU A 33 18.28 -5.11 15.81
CA LEU A 33 17.50 -4.81 17.03
C LEU A 33 17.78 -5.81 18.16
N LYS A 34 17.94 -7.09 17.84
CA LYS A 34 18.34 -8.12 18.82
C LYS A 34 19.76 -7.89 19.33
N THR A 35 20.69 -7.47 18.46
CA THR A 35 22.07 -7.14 18.85
C THR A 35 22.13 -5.89 19.73
N LEU A 36 21.29 -4.89 19.44
CA LEU A 36 21.13 -3.69 20.28
C LEU A 36 20.74 -4.09 21.71
N GLU A 37 19.70 -4.91 21.87
CA GLU A 37 19.25 -5.42 23.16
C GLU A 37 20.32 -6.26 23.88
N GLN A 38 20.86 -7.27 23.19
CA GLN A 38 21.65 -8.32 23.84
C GLN A 38 23.14 -7.96 24.03
N SER A 39 23.68 -7.03 23.25
CA SER A 39 25.11 -6.73 23.23
C SER A 39 25.42 -5.26 23.46
N TYR A 40 24.54 -4.33 23.04
CA TYR A 40 24.80 -2.90 23.20
C TYR A 40 24.26 -2.35 24.52
N LEU A 41 22.97 -2.53 24.82
CA LEU A 41 22.34 -1.99 26.04
C LEU A 41 23.09 -2.30 27.35
N PRO A 42 23.63 -3.52 27.58
CA PRO A 42 24.36 -3.83 28.82
C PRO A 42 25.58 -2.96 29.10
N GLY A 43 26.22 -2.39 28.08
CA GLY A 43 27.36 -1.48 28.22
C GLY A 43 27.01 0.01 28.17
N HIS A 44 25.77 0.36 27.83
CA HIS A 44 25.41 1.73 27.45
C HIS A 44 24.20 2.31 28.18
N LEU A 45 23.42 1.48 28.90
CA LEU A 45 22.25 1.90 29.65
C LEU A 45 22.13 1.08 30.95
N ALA A 46 21.55 1.67 32.00
CA ALA A 46 21.33 0.97 33.27
C ALA A 46 20.33 -0.19 33.12
N PRO A 47 20.55 -1.37 33.74
CA PRO A 47 19.73 -2.57 33.56
C PRO A 47 18.22 -2.37 33.78
N GLU A 48 17.86 -1.55 34.76
CA GLU A 48 16.48 -1.17 35.11
C GLU A 48 15.71 -0.45 33.98
N HIS A 49 16.39 -0.04 32.90
CA HIS A 49 15.79 0.64 31.76
C HIS A 49 15.75 -0.21 30.48
N HIS A 50 16.46 -1.35 30.42
CA HIS A 50 16.61 -2.14 29.19
C HIS A 50 15.26 -2.58 28.60
N GLU A 51 14.42 -3.23 29.42
CA GLU A 51 13.12 -3.76 28.99
C GLU A 51 12.17 -2.65 28.53
N ASN A 52 12.16 -1.51 29.22
CA ASN A 52 11.30 -0.37 28.88
C ASN A 52 11.73 0.27 27.56
N VAL A 53 13.04 0.50 27.37
CA VAL A 53 13.57 1.04 26.12
C VAL A 53 13.30 0.09 24.97
N MET A 54 13.56 -1.22 25.09
CA MET A 54 13.29 -2.16 24.00
C MET A 54 11.80 -2.27 23.65
N LYS A 55 10.90 -2.30 24.63
CA LYS A 55 9.44 -2.23 24.38
C LYS A 55 9.04 -0.98 23.59
N ARG A 56 9.64 0.17 23.90
CA ARG A 56 9.40 1.42 23.19
C ARG A 56 10.05 1.46 21.79
N VAL A 57 11.23 0.86 21.61
CA VAL A 57 11.88 0.70 20.29
C VAL A 57 11.04 -0.20 19.39
N GLU A 58 10.62 -1.36 19.89
CA GLU A 58 9.71 -2.25 19.18
C GLU A 58 8.41 -1.55 18.77
N GLN A 59 7.81 -0.76 19.67
CA GLN A 59 6.59 -0.02 19.35
C GLN A 59 6.85 1.04 18.28
N ALA A 60 7.88 1.87 18.45
CA ALA A 60 8.23 2.91 17.48
C ALA A 60 8.53 2.33 16.09
N VAL A 61 9.17 1.16 16.01
CA VAL A 61 9.39 0.43 14.75
C VAL A 61 8.09 -0.15 14.20
N LYS A 62 7.23 -0.75 15.04
CA LYS A 62 5.88 -1.23 14.63
C LYS A 62 5.00 -0.11 14.07
N ASP A 63 5.15 1.11 14.58
CA ASP A 63 4.42 2.30 14.13
C ASP A 63 4.84 2.75 12.71
N PHE A 64 5.89 2.19 12.08
CA PHE A 64 6.28 2.52 10.69
C PHE A 64 5.20 2.10 9.68
N LYS A 65 4.36 1.10 10.01
CA LYS A 65 3.21 0.72 9.17
C LYS A 65 2.06 1.72 9.22
N ASP A 66 2.01 2.55 10.27
CA ASP A 66 0.93 3.49 10.54
C ASP A 66 1.20 4.80 9.80
N LEU A 67 1.25 4.66 8.47
CA LEU A 67 1.16 5.73 7.48
C LEU A 67 -0.31 5.90 7.06
N PRO A 68 -0.73 7.08 6.58
CA PRO A 68 -2.08 7.29 6.07
C PRO A 68 -2.41 6.32 4.93
N LEU A 69 -3.28 5.34 5.18
CA LEU A 69 -3.73 4.35 4.21
C LEU A 69 -4.75 4.99 3.25
N ASN A 70 -4.26 5.56 2.15
CA ASN A 70 -5.05 5.92 0.98
C ASN A 70 -4.38 5.31 -0.26
N LYS A 71 -5.16 5.05 -1.32
CA LYS A 71 -4.67 4.50 -2.60
C LYS A 71 -3.63 5.40 -3.30
N ASP A 72 -3.58 6.67 -2.90
CA ASP A 72 -2.65 7.67 -3.43
C ASP A 72 -1.42 7.89 -2.52
N THR A 73 -1.30 7.18 -1.38
CA THR A 73 -0.26 7.41 -0.35
C THR A 73 0.33 6.16 0.28
N TYR A 74 -0.45 5.13 0.63
CA TYR A 74 0.07 3.86 1.13
C TYR A 74 -0.98 2.72 1.07
N VAL A 75 -0.60 1.54 0.54
CA VAL A 75 -1.46 0.35 0.42
C VAL A 75 -1.12 -0.81 1.36
N GLY A 76 -0.17 -0.64 2.28
CA GLY A 76 0.26 -1.72 3.20
C GLY A 76 1.26 -2.72 2.60
N ALA A 77 1.82 -2.42 1.42
CA ALA A 77 2.82 -3.21 0.73
C ALA A 77 3.85 -2.31 0.02
N VAL A 78 5.03 -2.85 -0.19
CA VAL A 78 6.16 -2.24 -0.92
C VAL A 78 6.80 -3.29 -1.84
N ASP A 79 7.63 -2.89 -2.79
CA ASP A 79 8.52 -3.81 -3.51
C ASP A 79 9.83 -4.05 -2.73
N GLU A 80 10.69 -4.90 -3.29
CA GLU A 80 11.93 -5.35 -2.66
C GLU A 80 12.98 -4.24 -2.57
N ASP A 81 13.12 -3.41 -3.61
CA ASP A 81 14.00 -2.24 -3.64
C ASP A 81 13.61 -1.18 -2.59
N THR A 82 12.32 -0.85 -2.48
CA THR A 82 11.83 0.08 -1.45
C THR A 82 12.09 -0.45 -0.03
N LEU A 83 11.95 -1.76 0.18
CA LEU A 83 12.28 -2.39 1.46
C LEU A 83 13.79 -2.31 1.74
N GLU A 84 14.64 -2.70 0.78
CA GLU A 84 16.10 -2.69 0.91
C GLU A 84 16.62 -1.28 1.22
N GLN A 85 16.16 -0.25 0.51
CA GLN A 85 16.54 1.15 0.78
C GLN A 85 16.16 1.59 2.20
N ALA A 86 14.95 1.23 2.66
CA ALA A 86 14.49 1.57 4.01
C ALA A 86 15.29 0.83 5.09
N SER A 87 15.53 -0.46 4.91
CA SER A 87 16.36 -1.28 5.81
C SER A 87 17.80 -0.78 5.89
N TRP A 88 18.42 -0.48 4.75
CA TRP A 88 19.81 -0.02 4.69
C TRP A 88 19.97 1.36 5.35
N SER A 89 19.03 2.28 5.09
CA SER A 89 18.96 3.58 5.75
C SER A 89 18.88 3.42 7.28
N PHE A 90 17.94 2.59 7.76
CA PHE A 90 17.76 2.30 9.18
C PHE A 90 19.02 1.69 9.82
N LEU A 91 19.59 0.66 9.20
CA LEU A 91 20.77 -0.05 9.70
C LEU A 91 22.01 0.85 9.76
N LYS A 92 22.19 1.72 8.76
CA LYS A 92 23.28 2.71 8.72
C LYS A 92 23.19 3.70 9.87
N ASP A 93 22.02 4.25 10.13
CA ASP A 93 21.82 5.23 11.21
C ASP A 93 21.83 4.59 12.61
N LEU A 94 21.30 3.38 12.75
CA LEU A 94 21.45 2.60 13.98
C LEU A 94 22.93 2.30 14.25
N LYS A 95 23.68 1.89 13.22
CA LYS A 95 25.12 1.66 13.33
C LYS A 95 25.89 2.94 13.69
N ARG A 96 25.51 4.09 13.13
CA ARG A 96 26.10 5.39 13.49
C ARG A 96 25.98 5.69 14.99
N ILE A 97 24.83 5.37 15.60
CA ILE A 97 24.62 5.52 17.05
C ILE A 97 25.48 4.52 17.81
N THR A 98 25.48 3.23 17.43
CA THR A 98 26.26 2.23 18.17
C THR A 98 27.77 2.47 18.08
N ASP A 99 28.26 2.91 16.92
CA ASP A 99 29.68 3.20 16.69
C ASP A 99 30.16 4.48 17.40
N SER A 100 29.25 5.33 17.88
CA SER A 100 29.58 6.57 18.61
C SER A 100 29.86 6.36 20.10
N ASP A 101 29.68 5.15 20.64
CA ASP A 101 29.83 4.81 22.07
C ASP A 101 29.00 5.71 23.02
N VAL A 102 27.90 6.30 22.52
CA VAL A 102 27.02 7.20 23.28
C VAL A 102 26.22 6.43 24.35
N LYS A 103 26.05 7.03 25.53
CA LYS A 103 25.55 6.33 26.74
C LYS A 103 24.44 7.08 27.47
N GLY A 104 23.71 6.35 28.32
CA GLY A 104 22.72 6.89 29.24
C GLY A 104 21.57 7.61 28.54
N GLU A 105 21.18 8.77 29.08
CA GLU A 105 20.05 9.55 28.57
C GLU A 105 20.27 10.06 27.13
N LEU A 106 21.50 10.41 26.76
CA LEU A 106 21.81 10.91 25.42
C LEU A 106 21.62 9.81 24.36
N PHE A 107 22.07 8.58 24.65
CA PHE A 107 21.79 7.41 23.81
C PHE A 107 20.28 7.22 23.57
N VAL A 108 19.47 7.28 24.64
CA VAL A 108 18.01 7.13 24.52
C VAL A 108 17.41 8.27 23.68
N LYS A 109 17.86 9.51 23.85
CA LYS A 109 17.44 10.66 23.04
C LYS A 109 17.78 10.49 21.56
N GLU A 110 19.03 10.15 21.24
CA GLU A 110 19.47 9.94 19.85
C GLU A 110 18.76 8.75 19.18
N LEU A 111 18.58 7.64 19.91
CA LEU A 111 17.87 6.47 19.40
C LEU A 111 16.42 6.81 19.01
N PHE A 112 15.66 7.44 19.91
CA PHE A 112 14.27 7.80 19.58
C PHE A 112 14.15 8.95 18.57
N TRP A 113 15.16 9.82 18.45
CA TRP A 113 15.23 10.80 17.36
C TRP A 113 15.44 10.13 16.01
N MET A 114 16.40 9.19 15.93
CA MET A 114 16.68 8.40 14.73
C MET A 114 15.47 7.57 14.29
N LEU A 115 14.77 6.92 15.22
CA LEU A 115 13.57 6.15 14.92
C LEU A 115 12.44 7.00 14.31
N ARG A 116 12.30 8.28 14.72
CA ARG A 116 11.36 9.22 14.11
C ARG A 116 11.80 9.60 12.69
N LEU A 117 13.07 9.99 12.52
CA LEU A 117 13.62 10.35 11.21
C LEU A 117 13.51 9.20 10.20
N GLN A 118 13.81 7.97 10.61
CA GLN A 118 13.69 6.79 9.76
C GLN A 118 12.23 6.44 9.43
N LYS A 119 11.26 6.78 10.29
CA LYS A 119 9.83 6.70 9.92
C LYS A 119 9.46 7.69 8.82
N ASP A 120 9.98 8.91 8.87
CA ASP A 120 9.74 9.94 7.85
C ASP A 120 10.41 9.60 6.50
N ILE A 121 11.63 9.04 6.55
CA ILE A 121 12.32 8.47 5.37
C ILE A 121 11.50 7.32 4.78
N PHE A 122 11.05 6.36 5.60
CA PHE A 122 10.21 5.27 5.14
C PHE A 122 8.88 5.76 4.53
N SER A 123 8.24 6.76 5.16
CA SER A 123 7.04 7.41 4.62
C SER A 123 7.28 8.02 3.23
N THR A 124 8.43 8.65 3.02
CA THR A 124 8.83 9.24 1.74
C THR A 124 9.07 8.17 0.68
N LEU A 125 9.81 7.11 1.02
CA LEU A 125 10.06 5.96 0.14
C LEU A 125 8.76 5.26 -0.26
N ALA A 126 7.88 4.96 0.71
CA ALA A 126 6.57 4.37 0.46
C ALA A 126 5.69 5.25 -0.44
N THR A 127 5.67 6.57 -0.22
CA THR A 127 4.93 7.53 -1.06
C THR A 127 5.48 7.60 -2.48
N ARG A 128 6.80 7.50 -2.65
CA ARG A 128 7.44 7.46 -3.97
C ARG A 128 7.08 6.17 -4.72
N PHE A 129 7.24 5.02 -4.05
CA PHE A 129 6.82 3.71 -4.57
C PHE A 129 5.37 3.75 -5.05
N GLN A 130 4.44 4.29 -4.26
CA GLN A 130 3.02 4.41 -4.62
C GLN A 130 2.75 5.19 -5.92
N LYS A 131 3.51 6.25 -6.17
CA LYS A 131 3.27 7.19 -7.27
C LYS A 131 4.02 6.82 -8.55
N GLU A 132 5.21 6.22 -8.41
CA GLU A 132 6.13 5.97 -9.53
C GLU A 132 6.22 4.49 -9.90
N VAL A 133 6.09 3.57 -8.94
CA VAL A 133 6.50 2.16 -9.07
C VAL A 133 5.36 1.16 -8.86
N TYR A 134 4.32 1.50 -8.10
CA TYR A 134 3.18 0.63 -7.83
C TYR A 134 2.18 0.65 -9.00
N CYS A 135 2.03 -0.46 -9.71
CA CYS A 135 1.12 -0.60 -10.85
C CYS A 135 1.19 0.54 -11.90
N PRO A 136 2.39 0.85 -12.46
CA PRO A 136 2.63 1.94 -13.40
C PRO A 136 1.95 1.73 -14.76
N ASN A 137 1.45 0.53 -15.03
CA ASN A 137 0.75 0.22 -16.26
C ASN A 137 -0.56 1.01 -16.37
N GLN A 138 -0.74 1.71 -17.49
CA GLN A 138 -1.96 2.47 -17.81
C GLN A 138 -3.04 1.56 -18.43
N CYS A 139 -2.62 0.45 -19.03
CA CYS A 139 -3.42 -0.58 -19.69
C CYS A 139 -2.80 -1.96 -19.42
N GLY A 140 -3.45 -3.03 -19.91
CA GLY A 140 -3.03 -4.41 -19.71
C GLY A 140 -3.17 -4.92 -18.28
N THR A 141 -2.47 -6.03 -18.01
CA THR A 141 -2.25 -6.58 -16.67
C THR A 141 -0.75 -6.74 -16.45
N MET A 142 -0.18 -5.95 -15.54
CA MET A 142 1.18 -6.14 -15.04
C MET A 142 1.18 -7.09 -13.85
N LEU A 143 2.17 -7.96 -13.75
CA LEU A 143 2.42 -8.80 -12.59
C LEU A 143 3.66 -8.26 -11.86
N GLN A 144 3.51 -7.87 -10.61
CA GLN A 144 4.55 -7.22 -9.80
C GLN A 144 4.64 -7.92 -8.45
N THR A 145 5.80 -8.47 -8.08
CA THR A 145 5.97 -9.02 -6.73
C THR A 145 6.08 -7.92 -5.68
N LEU A 146 5.25 -8.03 -4.64
CA LEU A 146 5.17 -7.11 -3.52
C LEU A 146 5.33 -7.84 -2.20
N ILE A 147 5.84 -7.14 -1.19
CA ILE A 147 5.98 -7.60 0.18
C ILE A 147 4.85 -6.98 1.00
N TRP A 148 3.91 -7.82 1.45
CA TRP A 148 2.80 -7.39 2.30
C TRP A 148 3.28 -7.22 3.73
N CYS A 149 3.45 -5.97 4.15
CA CYS A 149 4.20 -5.65 5.37
C CYS A 149 3.57 -6.23 6.63
N ASN A 150 2.24 -6.30 6.69
CA ASN A 150 1.51 -6.87 7.82
C ASN A 150 1.93 -8.31 8.17
N ARG A 151 2.36 -9.11 7.20
CA ARG A 151 2.74 -10.53 7.37
C ARG A 151 4.16 -10.86 6.90
N CYS A 152 4.83 -9.93 6.21
CA CYS A 152 6.09 -10.16 5.52
C CYS A 152 6.02 -11.27 4.45
N GLU A 153 4.87 -11.36 3.79
CA GLU A 153 4.63 -12.32 2.70
C GLU A 153 4.97 -11.67 1.35
N LYS A 154 5.89 -12.28 0.60
CA LYS A 154 6.21 -11.93 -0.78
C LYS A 154 5.17 -12.59 -1.70
N GLN A 155 4.39 -11.79 -2.44
CA GLN A 155 3.30 -12.27 -3.30
C GLN A 155 3.28 -11.52 -4.64
N VAL A 156 2.95 -12.23 -5.73
CA VAL A 156 2.74 -11.62 -7.06
C VAL A 156 1.39 -10.90 -7.08
N HIS A 157 1.42 -9.58 -7.21
CA HIS A 157 0.24 -8.74 -7.35
C HIS A 157 -0.15 -8.53 -8.82
N SER A 158 -1.45 -8.60 -9.15
CA SER A 158 -1.96 -8.35 -10.50
C SER A 158 -2.50 -6.93 -10.66
N CYS A 159 -1.70 -6.05 -11.26
CA CYS A 159 -2.06 -4.68 -11.61
C CYS A 159 -2.96 -4.65 -12.87
N ARG A 160 -4.26 -4.90 -12.70
CA ARG A 160 -5.23 -5.00 -13.79
C ARG A 160 -5.80 -3.63 -14.22
N LYS A 161 -5.82 -3.36 -15.53
CA LYS A 161 -6.39 -2.16 -16.17
C LYS A 161 -7.24 -2.59 -17.38
N SER A 162 -7.50 -1.70 -18.34
CA SER A 162 -8.10 -2.07 -19.64
C SER A 162 -7.18 -3.02 -20.39
N MET A 163 -7.66 -4.21 -20.80
CA MET A 163 -6.84 -5.20 -21.51
C MET A 163 -6.37 -4.73 -22.89
N ASP A 164 -7.20 -3.95 -23.58
CA ASP A 164 -6.82 -3.27 -24.82
C ASP A 164 -6.02 -2.01 -24.46
N CYS A 165 -4.80 -1.94 -24.98
CA CYS A 165 -3.88 -0.81 -24.87
C CYS A 165 -4.04 0.21 -26.01
N GLY A 166 -5.00 0.00 -26.93
CA GLY A 166 -5.37 0.93 -27.98
C GLY A 166 -4.89 0.53 -29.38
N GLU A 167 -5.24 1.37 -30.35
CA GLU A 167 -4.86 1.22 -31.76
C GLU A 167 -3.69 2.14 -32.12
N ARG A 168 -2.61 1.57 -32.66
CA ARG A 168 -1.49 2.30 -33.26
C ARG A 168 -1.70 2.39 -34.78
N ARG A 169 -1.82 3.59 -35.34
CA ARG A 169 -1.85 3.80 -36.80
C ARG A 169 -0.43 3.89 -37.34
N ILE A 170 -0.08 3.05 -38.31
CA ILE A 170 1.25 2.97 -38.92
C ILE A 170 1.13 3.29 -40.40
N GLU A 171 1.86 4.30 -40.86
CA GLU A 171 1.94 4.67 -42.28
C GLU A 171 3.37 4.38 -42.76
N VAL A 172 3.50 3.61 -43.83
CA VAL A 172 4.79 3.10 -44.36
C VAL A 172 4.76 3.15 -45.88
N HIS A 173 5.85 3.55 -46.55
CA HIS A 173 5.85 3.55 -48.01
C HIS A 173 6.15 2.17 -48.57
N ARG A 174 5.62 1.89 -49.76
CA ARG A 174 5.97 0.68 -50.51
C ARG A 174 7.49 0.54 -50.67
N LEU A 175 7.98 -0.70 -50.54
CA LEU A 175 9.40 -1.09 -50.51
C LEU A 175 10.19 -0.69 -49.24
N GLU A 176 9.59 0.03 -48.29
CA GLU A 176 10.20 0.22 -46.96
C GLU A 176 9.86 -0.97 -46.04
N ASP A 177 10.47 -0.98 -44.85
CA ASP A 177 10.25 -2.03 -43.85
C ASP A 177 9.17 -1.60 -42.84
N LEU A 178 8.14 -2.42 -42.68
CA LEU A 178 7.12 -2.24 -41.64
C LEU A 178 7.65 -2.79 -40.31
N VAL A 179 7.63 -1.96 -39.27
CA VAL A 179 7.90 -2.37 -37.89
C VAL A 179 6.65 -2.17 -37.04
N LEU A 180 6.16 -3.25 -36.43
CA LEU A 180 5.10 -3.23 -35.42
C LEU A 180 5.73 -3.42 -34.04
N ASP A 181 5.93 -2.32 -33.31
CA ASP A 181 6.39 -2.35 -31.92
C ASP A 181 5.20 -2.61 -30.96
N CYS A 182 5.32 -3.64 -30.14
CA CYS A 182 4.36 -4.01 -29.10
C CYS A 182 4.87 -3.72 -27.68
N GLN A 183 6.11 -3.23 -27.53
CA GLN A 183 6.69 -2.96 -26.22
C GLN A 183 5.94 -1.83 -25.50
N LEU A 184 5.75 -2.01 -24.20
CA LEU A 184 5.35 -0.96 -23.27
C LEU A 184 6.42 -0.79 -22.19
N SER A 185 6.52 0.41 -21.64
CA SER A 185 7.54 0.77 -20.65
C SER A 185 7.63 -0.18 -19.47
N TRP A 186 6.50 -0.74 -19.03
CA TRP A 186 6.41 -1.62 -17.86
C TRP A 186 6.63 -3.12 -18.16
N HIS A 187 6.76 -3.54 -19.43
CA HIS A 187 6.91 -4.96 -19.77
C HIS A 187 8.16 -5.59 -19.16
N HIS A 188 9.31 -4.90 -19.23
CA HIS A 188 10.58 -5.41 -18.68
C HIS A 188 10.55 -5.61 -17.16
N ALA A 189 9.65 -4.92 -16.45
CA ALA A 189 9.47 -5.00 -15.01
C ALA A 189 8.30 -5.94 -14.61
N SER A 190 7.55 -6.48 -15.57
CA SER A 190 6.45 -7.42 -15.29
C SER A 190 6.99 -8.85 -15.20
N GLU A 191 6.60 -9.55 -14.14
CA GLU A 191 6.94 -10.95 -13.96
C GLU A 191 6.03 -11.88 -14.77
N GLY A 192 6.45 -13.14 -14.93
CA GLY A 192 5.61 -14.20 -15.49
C GLY A 192 5.17 -13.99 -16.96
N LEU A 193 5.83 -13.09 -17.70
CA LEU A 193 5.60 -12.90 -19.13
C LEU A 193 6.06 -14.12 -19.93
N THR A 194 5.34 -14.42 -21.02
CA THR A 194 5.72 -15.49 -21.95
C THR A 194 6.27 -14.91 -23.24
N ASP A 195 5.53 -14.97 -24.34
CA ASP A 195 5.98 -14.60 -25.68
C ASP A 195 5.07 -13.51 -26.24
N TYR A 196 5.64 -12.63 -27.08
CA TYR A 196 4.85 -11.78 -27.97
C TYR A 196 4.38 -12.64 -29.14
N SER A 197 3.10 -12.52 -29.49
CA SER A 197 2.47 -13.20 -30.61
C SER A 197 1.80 -12.16 -31.51
N PHE A 198 2.24 -12.07 -32.76
CA PHE A 198 1.71 -11.12 -33.74
C PHE A 198 0.78 -11.82 -34.73
N TYR A 199 -0.39 -11.22 -34.95
CA TYR A 199 -1.46 -11.76 -35.77
C TYR A 199 -1.84 -10.76 -36.87
N ARG A 200 -2.08 -11.28 -38.07
CA ARG A 200 -2.85 -10.58 -39.12
C ARG A 200 -4.34 -10.75 -38.82
N VAL A 201 -5.11 -9.67 -38.82
CA VAL A 201 -6.56 -9.69 -38.58
C VAL A 201 -7.30 -9.41 -39.88
N TRP A 202 -8.13 -10.36 -40.31
CA TRP A 202 -8.87 -10.31 -41.57
C TRP A 202 -10.28 -9.76 -41.39
N GLY A 203 -10.89 -9.22 -42.46
CA GLY A 203 -12.21 -8.58 -42.41
C GLY A 203 -13.39 -9.50 -42.05
N ASN A 204 -13.19 -10.82 -42.07
CA ASN A 204 -14.14 -11.84 -41.59
C ASN A 204 -13.96 -12.19 -40.09
N SER A 205 -13.18 -11.38 -39.35
CA SER A 205 -12.79 -11.61 -37.95
C SER A 205 -11.99 -12.89 -37.68
N SER A 206 -11.44 -13.54 -38.72
CA SER A 206 -10.40 -14.57 -38.54
C SER A 206 -9.03 -13.91 -38.38
N GLU A 207 -8.12 -14.60 -37.71
CA GLU A 207 -6.74 -14.14 -37.53
C GLU A 207 -5.72 -15.23 -37.90
N THR A 208 -4.52 -14.80 -38.27
CA THR A 208 -3.42 -15.69 -38.65
C THR A 208 -2.16 -15.27 -37.91
N LEU A 209 -1.58 -16.19 -37.13
CA LEU A 209 -0.31 -15.96 -36.44
C LEU A 209 0.81 -15.78 -37.49
N LEU A 210 1.54 -14.68 -37.36
CA LEU A 210 2.66 -14.30 -38.24
C LEU A 210 4.01 -14.61 -37.59
N SER A 211 4.15 -14.27 -36.32
CA SER A 211 5.35 -14.55 -35.53
C SER A 211 5.00 -14.76 -34.06
N LYS A 212 5.85 -15.53 -33.38
CA LYS A 212 5.81 -15.72 -31.93
C LYS A 212 7.24 -15.84 -31.39
N GLY A 213 7.58 -15.06 -30.38
CA GLY A 213 8.95 -15.01 -29.85
C GLY A 213 9.11 -14.13 -28.61
N LYS A 214 10.36 -13.87 -28.20
CA LYS A 214 10.68 -12.92 -27.11
C LYS A 214 10.82 -11.48 -27.61
N GLU A 215 10.96 -11.32 -28.91
CA GLU A 215 11.12 -10.07 -29.62
C GLU A 215 9.82 -9.24 -29.49
N PRO A 216 9.86 -8.03 -28.92
CA PRO A 216 8.67 -7.21 -28.72
C PRO A 216 8.21 -6.49 -30.00
N TYR A 217 8.88 -6.73 -31.12
CA TYR A 217 8.60 -6.13 -32.42
C TYR A 217 8.50 -7.18 -33.53
N MET A 218 7.61 -6.95 -34.49
CA MET A 218 7.54 -7.70 -35.75
C MET A 218 8.01 -6.80 -36.88
N THR A 219 8.97 -7.28 -37.68
CA THR A 219 9.43 -6.58 -38.90
C THR A 219 9.01 -7.35 -40.15
N LYS A 220 8.45 -6.65 -41.14
CA LYS A 220 8.15 -7.16 -42.48
C LYS A 220 8.85 -6.26 -43.49
N SER A 221 9.87 -6.81 -44.14
CA SER A 221 10.66 -6.04 -45.11
C SER A 221 9.98 -5.90 -46.46
N MET A 222 10.34 -4.82 -47.17
CA MET A 222 9.86 -4.45 -48.51
C MET A 222 8.33 -4.59 -48.65
N VAL A 223 7.57 -3.72 -47.97
CA VAL A 223 6.11 -3.86 -47.93
C VAL A 223 5.42 -3.61 -49.26
N GLY A 224 4.40 -4.41 -49.53
CA GLY A 224 3.48 -4.27 -50.66
C GLY A 224 2.09 -3.78 -50.23
N PRO A 225 1.22 -3.35 -51.16
CA PRO A 225 -0.16 -2.96 -50.84
C PRO A 225 -0.96 -4.04 -50.10
N GLU A 226 -0.63 -5.32 -50.30
CA GLU A 226 -1.20 -6.48 -49.61
C GLU A 226 -0.89 -6.54 -48.11
N ASP A 227 0.19 -5.88 -47.65
CA ASP A 227 0.53 -5.75 -46.23
C ASP A 227 -0.36 -4.71 -45.52
N ALA A 228 -1.01 -3.80 -46.25
CA ALA A 228 -1.96 -2.85 -45.66
C ALA A 228 -3.15 -3.58 -44.99
N GLY A 229 -3.57 -3.16 -43.80
CA GLY A 229 -4.64 -3.81 -43.05
C GLY A 229 -4.44 -3.81 -41.54
N ASN A 230 -5.19 -4.67 -40.85
CA ASN A 230 -5.21 -4.72 -39.39
C ASN A 230 -4.29 -5.83 -38.87
N TYR A 231 -3.57 -5.53 -37.79
CA TYR A 231 -2.75 -6.49 -37.06
C TYR A 231 -3.06 -6.39 -35.56
N ARG A 232 -2.72 -7.43 -34.81
CA ARG A 232 -2.87 -7.52 -33.36
C ARG A 232 -1.61 -8.11 -32.77
N CYS A 233 -1.07 -7.48 -31.74
CA CYS A 233 -0.08 -8.11 -30.89
C CYS A 233 -0.73 -8.57 -29.59
N GLU A 234 -0.30 -9.73 -29.09
CA GLU A 234 -0.62 -10.23 -27.77
C GLU A 234 0.69 -10.59 -27.04
N LEU A 235 0.93 -10.01 -25.87
CA LEU A 235 1.96 -10.47 -24.94
C LEU A 235 1.32 -11.41 -23.93
N GLY A 236 1.73 -12.67 -23.90
CA GLY A 236 1.19 -13.67 -22.96
C GLY A 236 1.75 -13.56 -21.54
N THR A 237 1.06 -14.19 -20.57
CA THR A 237 1.62 -14.56 -19.26
C THR A 237 1.53 -16.06 -19.03
N VAL A 238 2.20 -16.57 -17.99
CA VAL A 238 2.15 -17.99 -17.61
C VAL A 238 0.77 -18.43 -17.10
N ASN A 239 0.06 -17.57 -16.35
CA ASN A 239 -1.10 -18.00 -15.54
C ASN A 239 -2.28 -17.00 -15.50
N ALA A 240 -2.17 -15.81 -16.09
CA ALA A 240 -3.13 -14.70 -15.90
C ALA A 240 -3.85 -14.25 -17.18
N GLY A 241 -3.75 -15.01 -18.28
CA GLY A 241 -4.15 -14.56 -19.62
C GLY A 241 -3.07 -13.67 -20.25
N PRO A 242 -3.38 -12.89 -21.29
CA PRO A 242 -2.42 -11.94 -21.84
C PRO A 242 -2.12 -10.80 -20.87
N ALA A 243 -0.88 -10.30 -20.87
CA ALA A 243 -0.49 -9.07 -20.19
C ALA A 243 -0.89 -7.83 -20.99
N THR A 244 -0.86 -7.89 -22.32
CA THR A 244 -1.09 -6.73 -23.19
C THR A 244 -1.68 -7.18 -24.52
N ILE A 245 -2.67 -6.43 -25.02
CA ILE A 245 -3.16 -6.51 -26.38
C ILE A 245 -3.03 -5.11 -27.00
N ILE A 246 -2.39 -5.02 -28.17
CA ILE A 246 -2.27 -3.78 -28.96
C ILE A 246 -2.77 -4.07 -30.37
N HIS A 247 -3.61 -3.19 -30.89
CA HIS A 247 -4.08 -3.23 -32.27
C HIS A 247 -3.24 -2.30 -33.14
N PHE A 248 -2.98 -2.69 -34.39
CA PHE A 248 -2.28 -1.85 -35.36
C PHE A 248 -3.10 -1.74 -36.63
N ARG A 249 -3.18 -0.53 -37.17
CA ARG A 249 -3.79 -0.25 -38.46
C ARG A 249 -2.72 0.26 -39.42
N VAL A 250 -2.29 -0.62 -40.32
CA VAL A 250 -1.21 -0.36 -41.27
C VAL A 250 -1.78 0.17 -42.59
N ILE A 251 -1.24 1.29 -43.03
CA ILE A 251 -1.56 1.96 -44.29
C ILE A 251 -0.28 1.99 -45.14
N VAL A 252 -0.30 1.32 -46.29
CA VAL A 252 0.84 1.31 -47.21
C VAL A 252 0.67 2.44 -48.23
N LEU A 253 1.54 3.44 -48.12
CA LEU A 253 1.60 4.59 -49.02
C LEU A 253 2.29 4.22 -50.34
N PRO A 254 2.09 4.99 -51.42
CA PRO A 254 2.91 4.88 -52.62
C PRO A 254 4.40 4.93 -52.29
N GLN A 255 5.22 4.27 -53.11
CA GLN A 255 6.68 4.38 -53.02
C GLN A 255 7.06 5.87 -53.05
N ARG A 256 8.01 6.29 -52.20
CA ARG A 256 8.52 7.66 -52.25
C ARG A 256 9.04 7.95 -53.66
N ALA A 257 8.68 9.11 -54.20
CA ALA A 257 9.36 9.61 -55.37
C ALA A 257 10.85 9.71 -55.03
N LEU A 258 11.71 9.08 -55.85
CA LEU A 258 13.11 9.43 -55.86
C LEU A 258 13.17 10.88 -56.32
N GLU A 259 13.46 11.79 -55.38
CA GLU A 259 13.93 13.11 -55.73
C GLU A 259 15.33 12.92 -56.33
N GLU A 260 15.38 12.63 -57.63
CA GLU A 260 16.58 12.81 -58.43
C GLU A 260 16.95 14.29 -58.31
N LYS A 261 17.83 14.60 -57.35
CA LYS A 261 18.67 15.78 -57.49
C LYS A 261 19.41 15.61 -58.82
N PRO A 262 19.14 16.44 -59.83
CA PRO A 262 19.84 16.32 -61.10
C PRO A 262 21.33 16.42 -60.80
N ALA A 263 22.12 15.50 -61.37
CA ALA A 263 23.56 15.50 -61.16
C ALA A 263 24.11 16.91 -61.45
N PRO A 264 24.91 17.50 -60.55
CA PRO A 264 25.42 18.85 -60.78
C PRO A 264 26.27 18.83 -62.04
N ASN A 265 25.80 19.50 -63.10
CA ASN A 265 26.58 19.71 -64.31
C ASN A 265 27.85 20.46 -63.91
N VAL A 266 28.99 19.78 -63.97
CA VAL A 266 30.30 20.37 -63.68
C VAL A 266 30.63 21.36 -64.79
N ILE A 267 30.32 22.62 -64.55
CA ILE A 267 30.92 23.76 -65.25
C ILE A 267 31.73 24.51 -64.21
N ILE A 268 33.04 24.56 -64.42
CA ILE A 268 33.97 25.31 -63.58
C ILE A 268 33.87 26.78 -63.98
N GLN A 269 33.45 27.65 -63.07
CA GLN A 269 33.93 29.03 -62.98
C GLN A 269 33.69 29.59 -61.57
N GLU A 270 34.61 30.44 -61.13
CA GLU A 270 34.72 31.01 -59.80
C GLU A 270 33.86 32.29 -59.67
N GLU A 271 33.25 32.54 -58.50
CA GLU A 271 33.42 33.79 -57.68
C GLU A 271 32.40 33.93 -56.53
N GLU A 272 32.91 34.40 -55.38
CA GLU A 272 32.35 35.26 -54.32
C GLU A 272 30.87 35.13 -53.79
N THR A 273 30.76 34.62 -52.55
CA THR A 273 30.05 35.11 -51.33
C THR A 273 28.96 36.23 -51.37
N PRO A 274 28.12 36.41 -50.32
CA PRO A 274 27.29 35.45 -49.57
C PRO A 274 25.84 35.99 -49.30
N GLY A 275 24.78 35.14 -49.30
CA GLY A 275 23.39 35.64 -49.20
C GLY A 275 22.35 34.72 -48.53
N GLN A 276 21.89 35.15 -47.36
CA GLN A 276 20.80 34.67 -46.48
C GLN A 276 19.39 34.58 -47.12
N VAL A 277 18.49 33.78 -46.50
CA VAL A 277 16.99 33.84 -46.40
C VAL A 277 16.38 32.42 -46.51
N THR A 278 16.09 31.73 -45.40
CA THR A 278 14.83 31.71 -44.58
C THR A 278 13.94 30.54 -44.96
N ALA A 279 13.56 29.71 -43.97
CA ALA A 279 12.65 28.59 -44.13
C ALA A 279 11.21 29.00 -43.76
N GLU A 280 10.22 28.61 -44.56
CA GLU A 280 8.79 28.74 -44.22
C GLU A 280 8.22 27.38 -43.79
N VAL A 281 7.56 27.39 -42.62
CA VAL A 281 6.84 26.25 -42.03
C VAL A 281 5.34 26.57 -42.10
N PRO A 282 4.51 25.70 -42.71
CA PRO A 282 3.06 25.79 -42.55
C PRO A 282 2.59 24.99 -41.33
N GLU A 283 1.98 25.67 -40.35
CA GLU A 283 1.26 25.03 -39.24
C GLU A 283 0.06 24.24 -39.74
N PHE A 284 -0.25 23.10 -39.09
CA PHE A 284 -1.47 22.34 -39.36
C PHE A 284 -2.45 22.45 -38.18
N VAL A 285 -3.67 22.95 -38.47
CA VAL A 285 -4.69 23.27 -37.48
C VAL A 285 -5.39 22.01 -36.96
N ILE A 286 -5.37 21.80 -35.64
CA ILE A 286 -6.08 20.70 -34.98
C ILE A 286 -7.55 21.08 -34.75
N THR A 287 -8.48 20.35 -35.36
CA THR A 287 -9.92 20.48 -35.10
C THR A 287 -10.37 19.45 -34.06
N ILE A 288 -10.83 19.91 -32.89
CA ILE A 288 -11.27 19.05 -31.79
C ILE A 288 -12.69 18.53 -32.04
N VAL A 289 -12.87 17.21 -32.15
CA VAL A 289 -14.18 16.55 -32.20
C VAL A 289 -14.58 16.07 -30.81
N HIS A 290 -15.80 16.41 -30.38
CA HIS A 290 -16.35 16.04 -29.07
C HIS A 290 -16.71 14.55 -28.94
N HIS A 291 -16.36 13.94 -27.80
CA HIS A 291 -16.85 12.62 -27.40
C HIS A 291 -18.30 12.66 -26.88
N PRO A 292 -19.17 11.71 -27.27
CA PRO A 292 -20.48 11.52 -26.66
C PRO A 292 -20.40 10.78 -25.31
N LYS A 293 -21.36 11.10 -24.45
CA LYS A 293 -21.41 10.79 -23.00
C LYS A 293 -21.97 9.38 -22.71
N PRO A 294 -21.40 8.59 -21.77
CA PRO A 294 -21.90 7.25 -21.45
C PRO A 294 -23.19 7.26 -20.61
N SER A 295 -23.96 6.18 -20.68
CA SER A 295 -25.35 6.13 -20.21
C SER A 295 -25.53 5.99 -18.69
N GLY A 296 -26.35 6.87 -18.10
CA GLY A 296 -26.50 7.00 -16.64
C GLY A 296 -27.36 5.95 -15.92
N ASN A 297 -27.91 4.97 -16.63
CA ASN A 297 -28.95 4.08 -16.08
C ASN A 297 -28.43 2.93 -15.19
N LEU A 298 -27.18 2.48 -15.36
CA LEU A 298 -26.62 1.41 -14.52
C LEU A 298 -26.16 1.92 -13.14
N ARG A 299 -25.46 3.08 -13.12
CA ARG A 299 -24.96 3.72 -11.88
C ARG A 299 -26.10 4.07 -10.93
N ARG A 300 -27.23 4.56 -11.45
CA ARG A 300 -28.43 4.87 -10.66
C ARG A 300 -29.07 3.62 -10.03
N ARG A 301 -29.09 2.48 -10.74
CA ARG A 301 -29.61 1.20 -10.21
C ARG A 301 -28.71 0.62 -9.11
N LEU A 302 -27.38 0.69 -9.28
CA LEU A 302 -26.42 0.28 -8.25
C LEU A 302 -26.55 1.08 -6.95
N ILE A 303 -26.71 2.41 -7.04
CA ILE A 303 -26.91 3.27 -5.87
C ILE A 303 -28.19 2.90 -5.11
N ILE A 304 -29.31 2.64 -5.82
CA ILE A 304 -30.57 2.22 -5.21
C ILE A 304 -30.42 0.88 -4.48
N LEU A 305 -29.74 -0.10 -5.07
CA LEU A 305 -29.49 -1.41 -4.45
C LEU A 305 -28.60 -1.30 -3.20
N LEU A 306 -27.55 -0.47 -3.24
CA LEU A 306 -26.66 -0.24 -2.10
C LEU A 306 -27.40 0.41 -0.92
N ILE A 307 -28.26 1.40 -1.18
CA ILE A 307 -29.09 2.04 -0.15
C ILE A 307 -30.06 1.02 0.46
N LEU A 308 -30.71 0.20 -0.38
CA LEU A 308 -31.65 -0.82 0.11
C LEU A 308 -30.94 -1.88 0.98
N GLY A 309 -29.76 -2.34 0.55
CA GLY A 309 -28.93 -3.28 1.30
C GLY A 309 -28.48 -2.72 2.65
N PHE A 310 -28.06 -1.45 2.69
CA PHE A 310 -27.68 -0.77 3.93
C PHE A 310 -28.84 -0.68 4.93
N LEU A 311 -30.04 -0.34 4.46
CA LEU A 311 -31.24 -0.27 5.31
C LEU A 311 -31.59 -1.64 5.93
N VAL A 312 -31.49 -2.73 5.15
CA VAL A 312 -31.70 -4.10 5.67
C VAL A 312 -30.65 -4.48 6.72
N LEU A 313 -29.39 -4.08 6.50
CA LEU A 313 -28.28 -4.37 7.41
C LEU A 313 -28.45 -3.63 8.75
N VAL A 314 -28.82 -2.34 8.71
CA VAL A 314 -29.15 -1.54 9.90
C VAL A 314 -30.36 -2.12 10.65
N ALA A 315 -31.43 -2.50 9.95
CA ALA A 315 -32.59 -3.13 10.56
C ALA A 315 -32.24 -4.47 11.24
N SER A 316 -31.37 -5.29 10.63
CA SER A 316 -30.86 -6.53 11.21
C SER A 316 -30.06 -6.29 12.49
N ILE A 317 -29.17 -5.28 12.51
CA ILE A 317 -28.43 -4.89 13.71
C ILE A 317 -29.38 -4.43 14.82
N ILE A 318 -30.37 -3.59 14.51
CA ILE A 318 -31.37 -3.12 15.50
C ILE A 318 -32.16 -4.31 16.07
N ALA A 319 -32.66 -5.21 15.22
CA ALA A 319 -33.38 -6.40 15.65
C ALA A 319 -32.52 -7.30 16.54
N SER A 320 -31.25 -7.50 16.19
CA SER A 320 -30.30 -8.29 16.98
C SER A 320 -30.02 -7.65 18.34
N VAL A 321 -29.77 -6.34 18.39
CA VAL A 321 -29.58 -5.58 19.65
C VAL A 321 -30.84 -5.63 20.53
N LEU A 322 -32.04 -5.54 19.95
CA LEU A 322 -33.30 -5.69 20.69
C LEU A 322 -33.49 -7.12 21.22
N HIS A 323 -33.14 -8.15 20.44
CA HIS A 323 -33.13 -9.53 20.92
C HIS A 323 -32.15 -9.75 22.07
N PHE A 324 -30.91 -9.23 21.96
CA PHE A 324 -29.93 -9.29 23.04
C PHE A 324 -30.37 -8.52 24.30
N ARG A 325 -30.99 -7.33 24.14
CA ARG A 325 -31.58 -6.58 25.27
C ARG A 325 -32.73 -7.37 25.93
N LYS A 326 -33.61 -7.99 25.15
CA LYS A 326 -34.73 -8.80 25.65
C LYS A 326 -34.24 -10.07 26.35
N ALA A 327 -33.21 -10.74 25.84
CA ALA A 327 -32.56 -11.88 26.48
C ALA A 327 -31.87 -11.48 27.81
N ARG A 328 -31.16 -10.35 27.83
CA ARG A 328 -30.48 -9.82 29.02
C ARG A 328 -31.45 -9.28 30.09
N ALA A 329 -32.63 -8.81 29.68
CA ALA A 329 -33.73 -8.53 30.60
C ALA A 329 -34.26 -9.82 31.23
N LYS A 330 -34.55 -10.85 30.42
CA LYS A 330 -35.03 -12.16 30.90
C LYS A 330 -34.05 -12.82 31.88
N SER A 331 -32.74 -12.74 31.64
CA SER A 331 -31.72 -13.25 32.56
C SER A 331 -31.56 -12.44 33.84
N LYS A 332 -31.86 -11.13 33.82
CA LYS A 332 -31.87 -10.31 35.03
C LYS A 332 -33.06 -10.64 35.92
N THR A 333 -34.26 -10.83 35.36
CA THR A 333 -35.46 -11.23 36.12
C THR A 333 -35.25 -12.56 36.83
N SER A 334 -34.75 -13.59 36.14
CA SER A 334 -34.47 -14.89 36.79
C SER A 334 -33.37 -14.81 37.86
N SER A 335 -32.38 -13.93 37.70
CA SER A 335 -31.36 -13.71 38.75
C SER A 335 -31.90 -13.03 40.00
N LEU A 336 -32.99 -12.25 39.87
CA LEU A 336 -33.65 -11.56 40.98
C LEU A 336 -34.53 -12.51 41.80
N GLU A 337 -35.28 -13.41 41.16
CA GLU A 337 -36.05 -14.46 41.84
C GLU A 337 -35.14 -15.42 42.64
N ILE A 338 -33.99 -15.81 42.06
CA ILE A 338 -32.97 -16.64 42.75
C ILE A 338 -32.35 -15.90 43.95
N ARG A 339 -32.25 -14.57 43.90
CA ARG A 339 -31.72 -13.78 45.02
C ARG A 339 -32.74 -13.54 46.12
N SER A 340 -34.04 -13.43 45.78
CA SER A 340 -35.14 -13.30 46.75
C SER A 340 -35.28 -14.56 47.61
N SER A 341 -35.36 -15.73 46.97
CA SER A 341 -35.47 -17.04 47.64
C SER A 341 -34.27 -17.37 48.54
N ARG A 342 -33.06 -16.96 48.17
CA ARG A 342 -31.86 -17.09 49.02
C ARG A 342 -31.87 -16.16 50.24
N MET A 343 -32.66 -15.08 50.23
CA MET A 343 -32.75 -14.14 51.34
C MET A 343 -33.79 -14.57 52.38
N GLU A 344 -34.91 -15.15 51.93
CA GLU A 344 -35.91 -15.77 52.83
C GLU A 344 -35.35 -16.98 53.58
N PHE A 345 -34.56 -17.85 52.92
CA PHE A 345 -33.93 -19.01 53.57
C PHE A 345 -32.94 -18.62 54.69
N ARG A 346 -32.33 -17.43 54.61
CA ARG A 346 -31.33 -17.00 55.59
C ARG A 346 -31.93 -16.30 56.82
N SER A 347 -33.21 -15.93 56.78
CA SER A 347 -33.89 -15.31 57.91
C SER A 347 -34.50 -16.33 58.88
N SER A 348 -34.70 -17.58 58.45
CA SER A 348 -35.27 -18.66 59.26
C SER A 348 -34.24 -19.53 60.00
N GLU A 349 -32.95 -19.40 59.67
CA GLU A 349 -31.86 -20.17 60.29
C GLU A 349 -31.17 -19.41 61.44
N LEU A 350 -31.36 -18.09 61.56
CA LEU A 350 -30.74 -17.26 62.60
C LEU A 350 -31.51 -17.24 63.94
N GLU A 351 -32.73 -17.76 63.99
CA GLU A 351 -33.60 -17.73 65.19
C GLU A 351 -33.45 -18.96 66.12
N ARG A 352 -32.51 -19.89 65.82
CA ARG A 352 -32.43 -21.19 66.52
C ARG A 352 -31.08 -21.57 67.13
N SER A 353 -30.19 -20.62 67.38
CA SER A 353 -28.94 -20.89 68.11
C SER A 353 -28.48 -19.72 68.99
N SER A 354 -28.89 -19.73 70.26
CA SER A 354 -28.34 -18.87 71.31
C SER A 354 -28.64 -19.48 72.68
N PHE A 355 -27.69 -20.23 73.24
CA PHE A 355 -27.70 -20.63 74.66
C PHE A 355 -26.26 -20.88 75.15
N GLN A 356 -25.74 -19.95 75.97
CA GLN A 356 -24.52 -20.04 76.80
C GLN A 356 -23.17 -20.25 76.06
N LEU A 357 -21.99 -19.86 76.56
CA LEU A 357 -21.55 -19.43 77.91
C LEU A 357 -20.40 -18.39 77.79
N GLU A 358 -20.24 -17.52 78.79
CA GLU A 358 -19.05 -16.67 79.06
C GLU A 358 -18.00 -17.49 79.90
N PRO A 359 -16.81 -17.00 80.38
CA PRO A 359 -16.38 -15.59 80.55
C PRO A 359 -14.90 -15.20 80.25
N SER A 360 -14.62 -13.88 80.31
CA SER A 360 -13.32 -13.22 80.68
C SER A 360 -12.08 -13.39 79.75
N SER A 361 -11.20 -12.40 79.52
CA SER A 361 -10.92 -11.12 80.21
C SER A 361 -10.28 -10.04 79.29
N LEU A 362 -10.17 -8.80 79.78
CA LEU A 362 -9.72 -7.53 79.14
C LEU A 362 -8.53 -6.92 79.94
N PRO A 363 -7.96 -5.72 79.64
CA PRO A 363 -7.87 -4.91 78.39
C PRO A 363 -6.44 -4.34 78.12
N ALA A 364 -6.25 -3.54 77.04
CA ALA A 364 -5.81 -2.12 77.10
C ALA A 364 -5.46 -1.52 75.71
N ASP A 365 -6.11 -0.39 75.37
CA ASP A 365 -5.64 0.87 74.75
C ASP A 365 -4.49 0.89 73.69
N SER A 366 -4.48 1.74 72.65
CA SER A 366 -5.25 2.98 72.37
C SER A 366 -5.23 3.36 70.86
N GLN A 367 -6.05 4.36 70.49
CA GLN A 367 -6.19 4.98 69.16
C GLN A 367 -6.51 6.49 69.37
N PRO A 368 -6.74 7.33 68.33
CA PRO A 368 -5.92 7.75 67.18
C PRO A 368 -5.59 9.27 67.26
N SER A 369 -4.92 9.82 66.23
CA SER A 369 -5.05 11.26 65.92
C SER A 369 -4.84 11.57 64.42
N ARG A 370 -5.81 12.28 63.84
CA ARG A 370 -5.70 13.12 62.63
C ARG A 370 -6.40 14.44 62.99
N PRO A 371 -5.98 15.59 62.46
CA PRO A 371 -6.95 16.35 61.67
C PRO A 371 -6.33 16.96 60.40
N GLU A 372 -6.97 17.99 59.86
CA GLU A 372 -7.07 18.28 58.42
C GLU A 372 -7.10 19.81 58.17
N VAL A 373 -6.81 20.21 56.93
CA VAL A 373 -7.19 21.50 56.29
C VAL A 373 -6.55 22.82 56.78
N GLU A 374 -5.95 23.54 55.85
CA GLU A 374 -6.23 24.97 55.62
C GLU A 374 -6.02 25.29 54.12
N SER A 375 -6.31 26.51 53.65
CA SER A 375 -6.50 26.78 52.21
C SER A 375 -6.34 28.23 51.74
N GLY A 376 -5.93 28.41 50.47
CA GLY A 376 -5.81 29.69 49.75
C GLY A 376 -4.36 29.97 49.28
N ALA A 377 -4.09 30.83 48.30
CA ALA A 377 -4.86 31.39 47.17
C ALA A 377 -3.85 32.04 46.18
N GLU A 378 -4.30 32.40 44.96
CA GLU A 378 -3.85 33.48 44.03
C GLU A 378 -2.50 34.22 44.26
N GLU A 379 -1.76 34.74 43.27
CA GLU A 379 -1.85 34.87 41.80
C GLU A 379 -0.53 35.59 41.36
N THR A 380 0.04 35.32 40.18
CA THR A 380 0.66 36.34 39.29
C THR A 380 1.21 35.75 37.98
N ASP A 381 0.88 36.41 36.87
CA ASP A 381 1.55 36.31 35.58
C ASP A 381 2.99 36.84 35.65
N GLU A 382 3.91 36.27 34.87
CA GLU A 382 4.88 37.09 34.15
C GLU A 382 5.29 36.47 32.80
N LYS A 383 5.33 37.31 31.76
CA LYS A 383 5.45 36.89 30.36
C LYS A 383 6.44 37.79 29.64
N ALA A 384 7.62 37.26 29.33
CA ALA A 384 8.59 37.84 28.40
C ALA A 384 9.38 36.73 27.68
N GLY A 385 9.83 36.91 26.43
CA GLY A 385 9.59 38.08 25.60
C GLY A 385 10.65 38.46 24.56
N GLU A 386 11.72 37.68 24.37
CA GLU A 386 12.77 37.95 23.35
C GLU A 386 12.93 36.71 22.46
N SER A 387 12.94 36.75 21.12
CA SER A 387 13.29 37.81 20.14
C SER A 387 14.79 38.07 20.02
N GLU A 388 15.52 37.17 19.35
CA GLU A 388 16.78 37.54 18.71
C GLU A 388 16.94 36.88 17.33
N SER A 389 17.53 37.63 16.41
CA SER A 389 17.61 37.35 14.98
C SER A 389 19.06 37.45 14.51
N GLN A 390 19.51 36.48 13.69
CA GLN A 390 20.62 36.62 12.75
C GLN A 390 20.41 35.67 11.56
#